data_AF-A0A1G4BKC9-F1
#
_entry.id   AF-A0A1G4BKC9-F1
#
_cell.length_a   1.000
_cell.length_b   1.000
_cell.length_c   1.000
_cell.angle_alpha   90.00
_cell.angle_beta   90.00
_cell.angle_gamma   90.00
#
_symmetry.space_group_name_H-M   'P 1'
#
loop_
_entity.id
_entity.type
_entity.pdbx_description
1 polymer ?
#
loop_
_entity_poly.entity_id
_entity_poly.type
_entity_poly.pdbx_seq_one_letter_code
_entity_poly.pdbx_strand_id
1 'polypeptide(L)'
;MSTIPMQEPIAYFSLETAADLVGVTAECQGGKCTSVAFEIVSAFVDRVYLQVGARGVGTVSADIVWGAKLVEELGKRIKGIKRAPKAAYTPHHPENSEIKGISFLEFPEPLFQDANGEVA
;
A
#
# COMPACT_ATOMS: atom_id res chain seq x y z
N MET A 1 -20.40 -8.82 -19.59
CA MET A 1 -19.79 -7.75 -18.78
C MET A 1 -20.89 -7.18 -17.91
N SER A 2 -20.73 -7.23 -16.58
CA SER A 2 -21.65 -6.57 -15.66
C SER A 2 -21.26 -5.08 -15.61
N THR A 3 -22.23 -4.17 -15.79
CA THR A 3 -22.05 -2.72 -15.66
C THR A 3 -22.93 -2.23 -14.53
N ILE A 4 -22.37 -1.42 -13.63
CA ILE A 4 -23.12 -0.84 -12.52
C ILE A 4 -23.74 0.48 -13.00
N PRO A 5 -25.06 0.68 -12.87
CA PRO A 5 -25.69 1.93 -13.25
C PRO A 5 -25.24 3.06 -12.30
N MET A 6 -24.85 4.19 -12.87
CA MET A 6 -24.48 5.38 -12.10
C MET A 6 -25.71 5.97 -11.41
N GLN A 7 -25.60 6.25 -10.11
CA GLN A 7 -26.62 6.96 -9.33
C GLN A 7 -26.03 8.28 -8.86
N GLU A 8 -26.73 9.39 -9.15
CA GLU A 8 -26.36 10.72 -8.66
C GLU A 8 -27.22 11.09 -7.44
N PRO A 9 -26.68 11.78 -6.42
CA PRO A 9 -25.30 12.28 -6.32
C PRO A 9 -24.29 11.25 -5.79
N ILE A 10 -24.76 10.11 -5.28
CA ILE A 10 -23.91 9.06 -4.70
C ILE A 10 -24.41 7.69 -5.16
N ALA A 11 -23.48 6.84 -5.60
CA ALA A 11 -23.72 5.44 -5.89
C ALA A 11 -23.03 4.54 -4.86
N TYR A 12 -23.77 3.58 -4.31
CA TYR A 12 -23.26 2.56 -3.39
C TYR A 12 -23.26 1.19 -4.07
N PHE A 13 -22.13 0.50 -4.03
CA PHE A 13 -22.02 -0.86 -4.55
C PHE A 13 -20.85 -1.59 -3.90
N SER A 14 -20.72 -2.89 -4.19
CA SER A 14 -19.61 -3.70 -3.70
C SER A 14 -18.82 -4.29 -4.87
N LEU A 15 -17.52 -4.48 -4.66
CA LEU A 15 -16.61 -5.13 -5.60
C LEU A 15 -15.95 -6.32 -4.94
N GLU A 16 -16.00 -7.48 -5.59
CA GLU A 16 -15.19 -8.62 -5.18
C GLU A 16 -13.73 -8.41 -5.62
N THR A 17 -12.81 -8.47 -4.67
CA THR A 17 -11.36 -8.40 -4.94
C THR A 17 -10.69 -9.73 -4.59
N ALA A 18 -9.40 -9.87 -4.94
CA ALA A 18 -8.63 -11.04 -4.56
C ALA A 18 -8.44 -11.17 -3.03
N ALA A 19 -8.56 -10.07 -2.29
CA ALA A 19 -8.42 -10.06 -0.84
C ALA A 19 -9.76 -10.26 -0.14
N ASP A 20 -10.77 -9.46 -0.51
CA ASP A 20 -12.10 -9.50 0.09
C ASP A 20 -13.16 -8.73 -0.75
N LEU A 21 -14.42 -8.75 -0.30
CA LEU A 21 -15.48 -7.86 -0.76
C LEU A 21 -15.23 -6.43 -0.24
N VAL A 22 -15.18 -5.46 -1.15
CA VAL A 22 -14.91 -4.06 -0.83
C VAL A 22 -16.17 -3.23 -1.06
N GLY A 23 -16.59 -2.49 -0.04
CA GLY A 23 -17.65 -1.49 -0.15
C GLY A 23 -17.15 -0.26 -0.90
N VAL A 24 -17.97 0.26 -1.82
CA VAL A 24 -17.64 1.44 -2.63
C VAL A 24 -18.73 2.49 -2.47
N THR A 25 -18.30 3.71 -2.15
CA THR A 25 -19.13 4.92 -2.19
C THR A 25 -18.57 5.84 -3.25
N ALA A 26 -19.30 6.05 -4.34
CA ALA A 26 -18.89 6.88 -5.47
C ALA A 26 -19.74 8.15 -5.56
N GLU A 27 -19.12 9.32 -5.41
CA GLU A 27 -19.77 10.60 -5.71
C GLU A 27 -19.84 10.79 -7.22
N CYS A 28 -21.02 11.13 -7.73
CA CYS A 28 -21.27 11.25 -9.15
C CYS A 28 -22.00 12.56 -9.47
N GLN A 29 -21.53 13.25 -10.52
CA GLN A 29 -22.14 14.48 -11.01
C GLN A 29 -21.93 14.61 -12.52
N GLY A 30 -23.01 14.92 -13.25
CA GLY A 30 -22.94 15.17 -14.68
C GLY A 30 -22.50 13.94 -15.49
N GLY A 31 -22.95 12.76 -15.08
CA GLY A 31 -22.61 11.48 -15.72
C GLY A 31 -21.18 11.01 -15.46
N LYS A 32 -20.49 11.55 -14.44
CA LYS A 32 -19.11 11.18 -14.09
C LYS A 32 -18.98 10.89 -12.60
N CYS A 33 -18.16 9.90 -12.26
CA CYS A 33 -17.67 9.69 -10.89
C CYS A 33 -16.61 10.76 -10.60
N THR A 34 -16.84 11.60 -9.60
CA THR A 34 -15.95 12.71 -9.19
C THR A 34 -15.05 12.35 -8.01
N SER A 35 -15.52 11.47 -7.13
CA SER A 35 -14.78 10.95 -5.98
C SER A 35 -15.23 9.52 -5.69
N VAL A 36 -14.33 8.71 -5.13
CA VAL A 36 -14.64 7.34 -4.71
C VAL A 36 -13.96 7.03 -3.39
N ALA A 37 -14.73 6.47 -2.46
CA ALA A 37 -14.24 5.93 -1.20
C ALA A 37 -14.40 4.41 -1.18
N PHE A 38 -13.39 3.72 -0.66
CA PHE A 38 -13.37 2.27 -0.52
C PHE A 38 -13.33 1.91 0.96
N GLU A 39 -14.23 1.04 1.38
CA GLU A 39 -14.23 0.45 2.71
C GLU A 39 -13.46 -0.87 2.65
N ILE A 40 -12.17 -0.79 3.01
CA ILE A 40 -11.28 -1.95 3.00
C ILE A 40 -10.99 -2.34 4.44
N VAL A 41 -11.44 -3.53 4.82
CA VAL A 41 -11.74 -3.87 6.21
C VAL A 41 -10.52 -4.32 7.04
N SER A 42 -9.36 -4.52 6.40
CA SER A 42 -8.23 -5.18 7.07
C SER A 42 -6.92 -4.44 6.84
N ALA A 43 -6.61 -3.50 7.75
CA ALA A 43 -5.27 -2.93 7.89
C ALA A 43 -4.77 -3.12 9.32
N PHE A 44 -3.57 -3.68 9.49
CA PHE A 44 -2.98 -3.93 10.80
C PHE A 44 -1.45 -3.92 10.73
N VAL A 45 -0.83 -3.72 11.87
CA VAL A 45 0.64 -3.73 11.99
C VAL A 45 1.10 -5.12 12.39
N ASP A 46 1.98 -5.73 11.60
CA ASP A 46 2.62 -7.01 11.92
C ASP A 46 3.87 -6.78 12.78
N ARG A 47 4.72 -5.82 12.40
CA ARG A 47 5.90 -5.43 13.18
C ARG A 47 6.11 -3.92 13.19
N VAL A 48 6.64 -3.43 14.30
CA VAL A 48 7.10 -2.04 14.46
C VAL A 48 8.60 -2.05 14.75
N TYR A 49 9.32 -1.05 14.26
CA TYR A 49 10.74 -0.83 14.53
C TYR A 49 11.67 -1.99 14.15
N LEU A 50 11.35 -2.74 13.09
CA LEU A 50 12.21 -3.82 12.59
C LEU A 50 13.52 -3.22 12.06
N GLN A 51 14.63 -3.64 12.65
CA GLN A 51 15.96 -3.24 12.19
C GLN A 51 16.34 -4.02 10.92
N VAL A 52 16.59 -3.29 9.84
CA VAL A 52 16.84 -3.85 8.50
C VAL A 52 18.15 -3.31 7.96
N GLY A 53 19.07 -4.21 7.60
CA GLY A 53 20.32 -3.83 6.94
C GLY A 53 20.11 -3.51 5.46
N ALA A 54 20.20 -2.23 5.09
CA ALA A 54 20.06 -1.75 3.72
C ALA A 54 21.44 -1.42 3.12
N ARG A 55 21.77 -2.08 2.01
CA ARG A 55 23.04 -1.85 1.29
C ARG A 55 23.12 -0.39 0.81
N GLY A 56 24.17 0.31 1.24
CA GLY A 56 24.43 1.71 0.88
C GLY A 56 23.72 2.75 1.75
N VAL A 57 23.01 2.32 2.81
CA VAL A 57 22.34 3.20 3.77
C VAL A 57 22.67 2.81 5.22
N GLY A 58 23.04 1.54 5.45
CA GLY A 58 23.29 1.02 6.80
C GLY A 58 22.03 0.38 7.39
N THR A 59 21.90 0.39 8.70
CA THR A 59 20.73 -0.19 9.38
C THR A 59 19.63 0.87 9.48
N VAL A 60 18.44 0.53 9.01
CA VAL A 60 17.24 1.38 9.09
C VAL A 60 16.15 0.69 9.90
N SER A 61 15.29 1.49 10.53
CA SER A 61 14.10 1.02 11.22
C SER A 61 12.91 1.03 10.25
N ALA A 62 12.16 -0.06 10.19
CA ALA A 62 10.99 -0.18 9.33
C ALA A 62 9.80 -0.81 10.06
N ASP A 63 8.60 -0.37 9.71
CA ASP A 63 7.36 -1.00 10.14
C ASP A 63 6.85 -1.92 9.03
N ILE A 64 6.32 -3.07 9.43
CA ILE A 64 5.73 -4.06 8.54
C ILE A 64 4.23 -4.04 8.79
N VAL A 65 3.48 -3.60 7.78
CA VAL A 65 2.03 -3.43 7.86
C VAL A 65 1.34 -4.21 6.77
N TRP A 66 0.16 -4.73 7.09
CA TRP A 66 -0.81 -5.24 6.14
C TRP A 66 -1.88 -4.18 5.92
N GLY A 67 -2.28 -3.98 4.67
CA GLY A 67 -3.31 -3.03 4.31
C GLY A 67 -3.47 -2.97 2.80
N ALA A 68 -4.63 -2.47 2.35
CA ALA A 68 -4.83 -2.18 0.95
C ALA A 68 -4.01 -0.97 0.53
N LYS A 69 -3.43 -1.06 -0.65
CA LYS A 69 -2.56 -0.02 -1.18
C LYS A 69 -3.25 0.73 -2.33
N LEU A 70 -3.56 2.01 -2.09
CA LEU A 70 -3.85 3.01 -3.12
C LEU A 70 -2.58 3.85 -3.28
N VAL A 71 -1.95 3.84 -4.45
CA VAL A 71 -0.70 4.59 -4.69
C VAL A 71 -0.90 5.59 -5.80
N GLU A 72 -0.68 6.85 -5.49
CA GLU A 72 -0.16 7.80 -6.46
C GLU A 72 1.38 7.70 -6.42
N GLU A 73 2.01 7.40 -7.55
CA GLU A 73 3.44 7.06 -7.60
C GLU A 73 4.31 8.29 -7.29
N LEU A 74 5.00 8.28 -6.14
CA LEU A 74 6.16 9.14 -5.89
C LEU A 74 7.40 8.27 -5.67
N GLY A 75 8.39 8.43 -6.55
CA GLY A 75 9.77 7.98 -6.31
C GLY A 75 10.18 6.67 -7.00
N LYS A 76 10.42 6.73 -8.31
CA LYS A 76 11.32 5.77 -8.98
C LYS A 76 12.75 6.07 -8.55
N ARG A 77 13.42 5.15 -7.82
CA ARG A 77 14.87 4.80 -7.94
C ARG A 77 15.55 4.20 -6.68
N ILE A 78 14.88 3.37 -5.88
CA ILE A 78 15.57 2.64 -4.79
C ILE A 78 15.34 1.14 -4.86
N LYS A 79 16.17 0.44 -5.64
CA LYS A 79 16.13 -1.04 -5.76
C LYS A 79 16.79 -1.75 -4.58
N GLY A 80 17.77 -1.12 -3.93
CA GLY A 80 18.53 -1.70 -2.81
C GLY A 80 17.71 -1.85 -1.53
N ILE A 81 17.03 -0.77 -1.12
CA ILE A 81 16.21 -0.75 0.10
C ILE A 81 15.02 -1.70 -0.01
N LYS A 82 14.38 -1.85 -1.17
CA LYS A 82 13.24 -2.80 -1.36
C LYS A 82 13.58 -4.26 -1.03
N ARG A 83 14.83 -4.69 -1.21
CA ARG A 83 15.24 -6.09 -0.98
C ARG A 83 15.54 -6.39 0.48
N ALA A 84 15.91 -5.37 1.26
CA ALA A 84 16.41 -5.56 2.61
C ALA A 84 15.32 -6.03 3.60
N PRO A 85 14.10 -5.46 3.64
CA PRO A 85 13.03 -5.94 4.51
C PRO A 85 12.65 -7.39 4.23
N LYS A 86 12.60 -7.78 2.94
CA LYS A 86 12.21 -9.13 2.53
C LYS A 86 13.21 -10.21 2.97
N ALA A 87 14.49 -9.85 3.06
CA ALA A 87 15.53 -10.76 3.55
C ALA A 87 15.52 -10.86 5.09
N ALA A 88 15.15 -9.78 5.78
CA ALA A 88 15.09 -9.75 7.24
C ALA A 88 13.84 -10.46 7.80
N TYR A 89 12.69 -10.32 7.13
CA TYR A 89 11.43 -10.87 7.59
C TYR A 89 10.47 -11.14 6.43
N THR A 90 9.79 -12.30 6.48
CA THR A 90 8.70 -12.63 5.56
C THR A 90 7.39 -12.63 6.34
N PRO A 91 6.56 -11.58 6.23
CA PRO A 91 5.26 -11.55 6.88
C PRO A 91 4.32 -12.60 6.24
N HIS A 92 3.43 -13.16 7.03
CA HIS A 92 2.33 -14.02 6.60
C HIS A 92 1.01 -13.40 7.04
N HIS A 93 0.01 -13.40 6.15
CA HIS A 93 -1.33 -12.91 6.53
C HIS A 93 -1.95 -13.85 7.57
N PRO A 94 -2.53 -13.34 8.66
CA PRO A 94 -3.01 -14.14 9.78
C PRO A 94 -4.13 -15.10 9.39
N GLU A 95 -4.96 -14.71 8.41
CA GLU A 95 -6.12 -15.50 7.97
C GLU A 95 -5.89 -16.25 6.65
N ASN A 96 -4.79 -15.96 5.93
CA ASN A 96 -4.51 -16.58 4.64
C ASN A 96 -3.00 -16.74 4.42
N SER A 97 -2.46 -17.89 4.82
CA SER A 97 -1.01 -18.16 4.79
C SER A 97 -0.37 -18.15 3.39
N GLU A 98 -1.17 -18.23 2.32
CA GLU A 98 -0.70 -18.11 0.94
C GLU A 98 -0.35 -16.67 0.58
N ILE A 99 -0.94 -15.69 1.29
CA ILE A 99 -0.58 -14.28 1.18
C ILE A 99 0.62 -14.04 2.11
N LYS A 100 1.81 -13.91 1.51
CA LYS A 100 3.07 -13.74 2.24
C LYS A 100 4.07 -12.85 1.51
N GLY A 101 4.96 -12.26 2.29
CA GLY A 101 6.02 -11.40 1.80
C GLY A 101 5.62 -9.93 1.65
N ILE A 102 6.60 -9.13 1.24
CA ILE A 102 6.47 -7.68 1.15
C ILE A 102 6.31 -7.28 -0.31
N SER A 103 5.16 -6.70 -0.64
CA SER A 103 4.83 -6.25 -2.00
C SER A 103 5.32 -4.83 -2.28
N PHE A 104 5.31 -3.97 -1.26
CA PHE A 104 5.60 -2.56 -1.41
C PHE A 104 6.53 -2.05 -0.31
N LEU A 105 7.28 -1.01 -0.66
CA LEU A 105 8.05 -0.19 0.27
C LEU A 105 7.53 1.22 0.14
N GLU A 106 7.33 1.89 1.26
CA GLU A 106 6.80 3.24 1.35
C GLU A 106 7.66 4.07 2.27
N PHE A 107 7.86 5.32 1.89
CA PHE A 107 8.57 6.31 2.69
C PHE A 107 7.52 7.37 3.08
N PRO A 108 7.27 7.59 4.38
CA PRO A 108 6.26 8.54 4.82
C PRO A 108 6.66 9.99 4.54
N GLU A 109 7.94 10.24 4.29
CA GLU A 109 8.50 11.55 3.96
C GLU A 109 9.19 11.52 2.60
N PRO A 110 9.28 12.68 1.91
CA PRO A 110 10.12 12.81 0.72
C PRO A 110 11.56 12.41 1.03
N LEU A 111 12.15 11.67 0.10
CA LEU A 111 13.54 11.26 0.19
C LEU A 111 14.44 12.40 -0.27
N PHE A 112 15.44 12.75 0.55
CA PHE A 112 16.42 13.78 0.22
C PHE A 112 17.78 13.15 -0.02
N GLN A 113 18.50 13.61 -1.05
CA GLN A 113 19.92 13.31 -1.17
C GLN A 113 20.70 14.33 -0.34
N ASP A 114 21.55 13.84 0.55
CA ASP A 114 22.52 14.69 1.23
C ASP A 114 23.64 15.13 0.25
N ALA A 115 24.53 16.01 0.72
CA ALA A 115 25.65 16.52 -0.07
C ALA A 115 26.63 15.43 -0.55
N ASN A 116 26.56 14.23 0.03
CA ASN A 116 27.40 13.08 -0.30
C ASN A 116 26.71 12.08 -1.26
N GLY A 117 25.44 12.34 -1.63
CA GLY A 117 24.64 11.47 -2.48
C GLY A 117 24.00 10.29 -1.76
N GLU A 118 24.05 10.26 -0.42
CA GLU A 118 23.33 9.31 0.40
C GLU A 118 21.87 9.73 0.53
N VAL A 119 20.96 8.77 0.45
CA VAL A 119 19.51 9.02 0.49
C VAL A 119 19.05 8.92 1.94
N ALA A 120 18.67 10.05 2.52
CA ALA A 120 17.96 10.14 3.80
C ALA A 120 16.45 10.16 3.56
#